data_AF-A0A920F1A2-F1
#
_entry.id   AF-A0A920F1A2-F1
#
_cell.length_a   1.000
_cell.length_b   1.000
_cell.length_c   1.000
_cell.angle_alpha   90.00
_cell.angle_beta   90.00
_cell.angle_gamma   90.00
#
_symmetry.space_group_name_H-M   'P 1'
#
loop_
_entity.id
_entity.type
_entity.pdbx_description
1 polymer ?
#
loop_
_entity_poly.entity_id
_entity_poly.type
_entity_poly.pdbx_seq_one_letter_code
_entity_poly.pdbx_strand_id
1 'polypeptide(L)'
;MTYFLFLCDIKIGDMHIAIAGNIGAGKTTLTELLAKHYKWEPQYEDVVKNPYLDDFYAEMERWSFNLQVYFLNSRFRQILEFTTAKIQ
;
A
#
# COMPACT_ATOMS: atom_id res chain seq x y z
N MET A 1 -10.11 -15.23 -6.99
CA MET A 1 -8.76 -15.01 -7.56
C MET A 1 -8.53 -13.53 -7.92
N THR A 2 -8.95 -12.57 -7.07
CA THR A 2 -8.97 -11.14 -7.46
C THR A 2 -8.86 -10.12 -6.31
N TYR A 3 -8.55 -10.53 -5.08
CA TYR A 3 -8.64 -9.62 -3.92
C TYR A 3 -7.28 -9.35 -3.31
N PHE A 4 -6.44 -8.64 -4.05
CA PHE A 4 -5.35 -7.88 -3.45
C PHE A 4 -5.52 -6.45 -3.95
N LEU A 5 -6.17 -5.61 -3.14
CA LEU A 5 -6.12 -4.17 -3.34
C LEU A 5 -4.67 -3.79 -3.08
N PHE A 6 -3.93 -3.59 -4.15
CA PHE A 6 -2.61 -2.98 -4.06
C PHE A 6 -2.86 -1.48 -3.85
N LEU A 7 -2.38 -0.92 -2.75
CA LEU A 7 -2.47 0.52 -2.55
C LEU A 7 -1.12 1.14 -2.93
N CYS A 8 -1.16 2.15 -3.77
CA CYS A 8 -0.02 3.03 -3.97
C CYS A 8 -0.39 4.39 -3.43
N ASP A 9 0.57 5.03 -2.78
CA ASP A 9 0.33 6.24 -2.04
C ASP A 9 1.29 7.33 -2.52
N ILE A 10 0.87 8.59 -2.47
CA ILE A 10 1.70 9.74 -2.81
C ILE A 10 1.61 10.76 -1.69
N LYS A 11 2.78 11.15 -1.17
CA LYS A 11 2.90 12.22 -0.18
C LYS A 11 3.07 13.57 -0.87
N ILE A 12 2.22 14.53 -0.49
CA ILE A 12 2.18 15.90 -1.02
C ILE A 12 2.16 16.86 0.18
N GLY A 13 3.34 17.17 0.74
CA GLY A 13 3.40 17.94 1.99
C GLY A 13 2.60 17.24 3.10
N ASP A 14 1.54 17.91 3.57
CA ASP A 14 0.61 17.42 4.60
C ASP A 14 -0.59 16.61 4.07
N MET A 15 -0.70 16.51 2.74
CA MET A 15 -1.76 15.78 2.04
C MET A 15 -1.24 14.44 1.53
N HIS A 16 -2.16 13.47 1.46
CA HIS A 16 -1.87 12.11 1.04
C HIS A 16 -2.92 11.64 0.04
N ILE A 17 -2.47 11.11 -1.09
CA ILE A 17 -3.34 10.55 -2.13
C ILE A 17 -3.12 9.04 -2.17
N ALA A 18 -4.21 8.29 -1.96
CA ALA A 18 -4.21 6.85 -2.08
C ALA A 18 -4.83 6.42 -3.42
N ILE A 19 -4.09 5.61 -4.18
CA ILE A 19 -4.49 5.08 -5.49
C ILE A 19 -4.84 3.60 -5.32
N ALA A 20 -6.14 3.29 -5.43
CA ALA A 20 -6.69 1.95 -5.25
C ALA A 20 -7.22 1.35 -6.56
N GLY A 21 -7.24 0.02 -6.64
CA GLY A 21 -7.78 -0.72 -7.78
C GLY A 21 -7.18 -2.12 -7.91
N ASN A 22 -7.69 -2.90 -8.87
CA ASN A 22 -7.35 -4.32 -9.00
C ASN A 22 -5.88 -4.56 -9.34
N ILE A 23 -5.35 -5.73 -9.00
CA ILE A 23 -4.01 -6.18 -9.44
C ILE A 23 -3.95 -6.11 -10.97
N GLY A 24 -2.85 -5.58 -11.51
CA GLY A 24 -2.68 -5.43 -12.95
C GLY A 24 -3.35 -4.19 -13.57
N ALA A 25 -4.08 -3.37 -12.80
CA ALA A 25 -4.71 -2.15 -13.30
C ALA A 25 -3.75 -0.97 -13.58
N GLY A 26 -2.43 -1.16 -13.44
CA GLY A 26 -1.42 -0.13 -13.75
C GLY A 26 -1.21 0.94 -12.67
N LYS A 27 -1.60 0.68 -11.42
CA LYS A 27 -1.52 1.66 -10.32
C LYS A 27 -0.09 2.12 -10.01
N THR A 28 0.87 1.19 -9.99
CA THR A 28 2.29 1.51 -9.80
C THR A 28 2.77 2.45 -10.90
N THR A 29 2.46 2.15 -12.17
CA THR A 29 2.79 2.99 -13.31
C THR A 29 2.15 4.38 -13.21
N LEU A 30 0.86 4.45 -12.84
CA LEU A 30 0.18 5.72 -12.63
C LEU A 30 0.85 6.54 -11.52
N THR A 31 1.21 5.89 -10.41
CA THR A 31 1.88 6.52 -9.26
C THR A 31 3.23 7.09 -9.66
N GLU A 32 4.04 6.33 -10.41
CA GLU A 32 5.34 6.78 -10.93
C GLU A 32 5.20 7.97 -11.89
N LEU A 33 4.22 7.93 -12.80
CA LEU A 33 3.97 9.02 -13.75
C LEU A 33 3.56 10.30 -13.03
N LEU A 34 2.66 10.21 -12.04
CA LEU A 34 2.23 11.35 -11.22
C LEU A 34 3.38 11.89 -10.37
N ALA A 35 4.10 11.02 -9.68
CA ALA A 35 5.25 11.39 -8.87
C ALA A 35 6.33 12.09 -9.70
N LYS A 36 6.65 11.57 -10.89
CA LYS A 36 7.61 12.19 -11.81
C LYS A 36 7.14 13.54 -12.33
N HIS A 37 5.87 13.65 -12.72
CA HIS A 37 5.32 14.88 -13.29
C HIS A 37 5.25 16.02 -12.26
N TYR A 38 4.77 15.72 -11.06
CA TYR A 38 4.57 16.71 -9.99
C TYR A 38 5.71 16.81 -8.98
N LYS A 39 6.77 15.99 -9.15
CA LYS A 39 7.89 15.86 -8.21
C LYS A 39 7.44 15.49 -6.80
N TRP A 40 6.44 14.62 -6.71
CA TRP A 40 5.95 14.09 -5.45
C TRP A 40 6.72 12.85 -5.02
N GLU A 41 6.63 12.51 -3.74
CA GLU A 41 7.27 11.33 -3.18
C GLU A 41 6.29 10.14 -3.24
N PRO A 42 6.55 9.13 -4.08
CA PRO A 42 5.72 7.93 -4.13
C PRO A 42 6.04 7.01 -2.96
N GLN A 43 5.01 6.34 -2.47
CA GLN A 43 5.06 5.36 -1.39
C GLN A 43 4.43 4.05 -1.91
N TYR A 44 5.13 2.94 -1.71
CA TYR A 44 4.74 1.63 -2.22
C TYR A 44 4.56 0.64 -1.07
N GLU A 45 3.61 -0.28 -1.20
CA GLU A 45 3.49 -1.41 -0.27
C GLU A 45 4.67 -2.37 -0.43
N ASP A 46 5.32 -2.68 0.70
CA ASP A 46 6.41 -3.65 0.76
C ASP A 46 5.84 -5.07 0.75
N VAL A 47 5.49 -5.54 -0.45
CA VAL A 47 5.00 -6.90 -0.69
C VAL A 47 6.08 -7.96 -0.51
N VAL A 48 7.35 -7.61 -0.70
CA VAL A 48 8.48 -8.56 -0.65
C VAL A 48 8.80 -8.97 0.79
N LYS A 49 8.61 -8.07 1.76
CA LYS A 49 8.85 -8.38 3.18
C LYS A 49 7.63 -8.95 3.92
N ASN A 50 6.53 -9.24 3.24
CA ASN A 50 5.32 -9.74 3.89
C ASN A 50 5.48 -11.24 4.24
N PRO A 51 5.54 -11.61 5.54
CA PRO A 51 5.80 -12.98 5.96
C PRO A 51 4.66 -13.96 5.65
N TYR A 52 3.47 -13.46 5.28
CA TYR A 52 2.28 -14.28 5.03
C TYR A 52 1.95 -14.41 3.55
N LEU A 53 2.69 -13.74 2.65
CA LEU A 53 2.32 -13.68 1.24
C LEU A 53 2.55 -15.01 0.53
N ASP A 54 3.69 -15.66 0.77
CA ASP A 54 4.00 -16.98 0.20
C ASP A 54 3.04 -18.04 0.74
N ASP A 55 2.80 -18.04 2.05
CA ASP A 55 1.86 -18.94 2.72
C ASP A 55 0.42 -18.74 2.21
N PHE A 56 0.02 -17.51 1.91
CA PHE A 56 -1.27 -17.20 1.31
C PHE A 56 -1.41 -17.76 -0.10
N TYR A 57 -0.37 -17.67 -0.93
CA TYR A 57 -0.40 -18.28 -2.25
C TYR A 57 -0.40 -19.82 -2.19
N ALA A 58 0.15 -20.41 -1.13
CA ALA A 58 0.10 -21.85 -0.90
C ALA A 58 -1.26 -22.33 -0.35
N GLU A 59 -1.85 -21.64 0.63
CA GLU A 59 -3.10 -22.03 1.30
C GLU A 59 -3.95 -20.81 1.69
N MET A 60 -4.72 -20.30 0.71
CA MET A 60 -5.47 -19.06 0.87
C MET A 60 -6.48 -19.10 2.04
N GLU A 61 -7.25 -20.18 2.22
CA GLU A 61 -8.29 -20.24 3.28
C GLU A 61 -7.69 -20.09 4.68
N ARG A 62 -6.50 -20.64 4.90
CA ARG A 62 -5.80 -20.60 6.19
C ARG A 62 -5.17 -19.25 6.48
N TRP A 63 -4.57 -18.62 5.45
CA TRP A 63 -3.71 -17.45 5.63
C TRP A 63 -4.35 -16.11 5.24
N SER A 64 -5.54 -16.13 4.64
CA SER A 64 -6.27 -14.91 4.25
C SER A 64 -6.41 -13.92 5.39
N PHE A 65 -6.82 -14.38 6.58
CA PHE A 65 -7.03 -13.48 7.72
C PHE A 65 -5.73 -12.80 8.17
N ASN A 66 -4.64 -13.57 8.32
CA ASN A 66 -3.34 -13.08 8.76
C ASN A 66 -2.79 -12.03 7.79
N LEU A 67 -2.90 -12.31 6.50
CA LEU A 67 -2.47 -11.42 5.43
C LEU A 67 -3.25 -10.09 5.47
N GLN A 68 -4.58 -10.15 5.62
CA GLN A 68 -5.42 -8.94 5.70
C GLN A 68 -5.11 -8.10 6.96
N VAL A 69 -4.89 -8.74 8.11
CA VAL A 69 -4.50 -8.05 9.36
C VAL A 69 -3.13 -7.38 9.21
N TYR A 70 -2.19 -8.00 8.48
CA TYR A 70 -0.89 -7.39 8.19
C TYR A 70 -1.04 -6.09 7.39
N PHE A 71 -1.83 -6.10 6.30
CA PHE A 71 -2.07 -4.88 5.51
C PHE A 71 -2.77 -3.79 6.31
N LEU A 72 -3.78 -4.15 7.10
CA LEU A 72 -4.47 -3.19 7.96
C LEU A 72 -3.49 -2.49 8.92
N ASN A 73 -2.62 -3.25 9.57
CA ASN A 73 -1.60 -2.71 10.47
C ASN A 73 -0.58 -1.83 9.75
N SER A 74 -0.13 -2.24 8.55
CA SER A 74 0.79 -1.44 7.74
C SER A 74 0.19 -0.08 7.38
N ARG A 75 -1.05 -0.07 6.92
CA ARG A 75 -1.76 1.15 6.55
C ARG A 75 -2.05 2.04 7.76
N PHE A 76 -2.39 1.44 8.90
CA PHE A 76 -2.61 2.19 10.13
C PHE A 76 -1.32 2.90 10.58
N ARG A 77 -0.16 2.23 10.51
CA ARG A 77 1.14 2.85 10.80
C ARG A 77 1.46 4.02 9.88
N GLN A 78 1.24 3.87 8.57
CA GLN A 78 1.45 4.96 7.61
C GLN A 78 0.56 6.18 7.94
N ILE A 79 -0.73 5.97 8.24
CA ILE A 79 -1.64 7.06 8.63
C ILE A 79 -1.18 7.74 9.92
N LEU A 80 -0.71 6.97 10.90
CA LEU A 80 -0.15 7.52 12.14
C LEU A 80 1.10 8.36 11.86
N GLU A 81 2.04 7.89 11.04
CA GLU A 81 3.23 8.65 10.65
C GLU A 81 2.85 10.00 10.04
N PHE A 82 1.85 10.04 9.15
CA PHE A 82 1.36 11.29 8.56
C PHE A 82 0.64 12.20 9.55
N THR A 83 -0.02 11.64 10.57
CA THR A 83 -0.75 12.43 11.58
C THR A 83 0.18 12.98 12.65
N THR A 84 1.14 12.16 13.12
CA THR A 84 2.13 12.55 14.14
C THR A 84 3.13 13.56 13.59
N ALA A 85 3.51 13.48 12.31
CA ALA A 85 4.37 14.48 11.67
C ALA A 85 3.77 15.91 11.68
N LYS A 86 2.46 16.07 11.91
CA LYS A 86 1.79 17.38 12.00
C LYS A 86 1.87 18.04 13.38
N ILE A 87 2.33 17.31 14.41
CA ILE A 87 2.35 17.79 15.80
C ILE A 87 3.74 18.39 16.16
N GLN A 88 4.69 18.40 15.23
CA GLN A 88 6.07 18.87 15.45
C GLN A 88 6.36 20.20 14.78
#